data_AF-A0AAW6DKW8-F1
#
_entry.id   AF-A0AAW6DKW8-F1
#
_cell.length_a   1.000
_cell.length_b   1.000
_cell.length_c   1.000
_cell.angle_alpha   90.00
_cell.angle_beta   90.00
_cell.angle_gamma   90.00
#
_symmetry.space_group_name_H-M   'P 1'
#
loop_
_entity.id
_entity.type
_entity.pdbx_description
1 polymer ?
#
loop_
_entity_poly.entity_id
_entity_poly.type
_entity_poly.pdbx_seq_one_letter_code
_entity_poly.pdbx_strand_id
1 'polypeptide(L)'
;MKFSQTIYLMAASPLPLIVYYLAFAPVLTLNGKQKGATAEWQSHHIRISLPLVLLSALWLMSVFHYGLEQVLIMEEKWYTLAFWFGLGAIFIIAFVLRTPKRLRGEGLFMIGLSLLLVAEPMMYAGNFALCGEEIHYPAKVLERNIEQDDDDDSLEYSLTVQLDDGTAFEFPVTEELYEMEESGTEFVVCQRENPLGVRMLDLHLPPEK
;
A
#
# COMPACT_ATOMS: atom_id res chain seq x y z
N MET A 1 -14.86 6.40 15.61
CA MET A 1 -14.09 5.14 15.67
C MET A 1 -12.70 5.49 16.19
N LYS A 2 -12.10 4.71 17.10
CA LYS A 2 -10.72 5.04 17.57
C LYS A 2 -9.76 4.85 16.39
N PHE A 3 -8.78 5.75 16.22
CA PHE A 3 -7.80 5.72 15.12
C PHE A 3 -7.21 4.33 14.86
N SER A 4 -6.84 3.62 15.93
CA SER A 4 -6.37 2.22 15.89
C SER A 4 -7.36 1.23 15.26
N GLN A 5 -8.67 1.36 15.51
CA GLN A 5 -9.67 0.49 14.90
C GLN A 5 -9.80 0.71 13.38
N THR A 6 -9.61 1.95 12.93
CA THR A 6 -9.61 2.30 11.51
C THR A 6 -8.45 1.62 10.79
N ILE A 7 -7.25 1.65 11.39
CA ILE A 7 -6.04 1.04 10.84
C ILE A 7 -6.20 -0.48 10.71
N TYR A 8 -6.71 -1.16 11.74
CA TYR A 8 -6.96 -2.61 11.66
C TYR A 8 -8.00 -2.98 10.59
N LEU A 9 -9.05 -2.18 10.45
CA LEU A 9 -10.05 -2.38 9.40
C LEU A 9 -9.47 -2.15 8.01
N MET A 10 -8.62 -1.13 7.84
CA MET A 10 -7.89 -0.88 6.60
C MET A 10 -6.96 -2.04 6.26
N ALA A 11 -6.17 -2.53 7.21
CA ALA A 11 -5.28 -3.68 7.01
C ALA A 11 -6.03 -4.97 6.65
N ALA A 12 -7.23 -5.16 7.21
CA ALA A 12 -8.09 -6.31 6.90
C ALA A 12 -8.94 -6.11 5.63
N SER A 13 -9.09 -4.88 5.14
CA SER A 13 -9.99 -4.54 4.02
C SER A 13 -9.72 -5.29 2.72
N PRO A 14 -8.48 -5.74 2.39
CA PRO A 14 -8.26 -6.51 1.17
C PRO A 14 -8.55 -8.02 1.34
N LEU A 15 -8.74 -8.51 2.57
CA LEU A 15 -8.99 -9.92 2.85
C LEU A 15 -10.23 -10.50 2.14
N PRO A 16 -11.39 -9.80 2.07
CA PRO A 16 -12.56 -10.31 1.36
C PRO A 16 -12.26 -10.64 -0.11
N LEU A 17 -11.45 -9.81 -0.79
CA LEU A 17 -11.06 -10.03 -2.19
C LEU A 17 -10.15 -11.26 -2.32
N ILE A 18 -9.16 -11.39 -1.44
CA ILE A 18 -8.25 -12.54 -1.41
C ILE A 18 -9.02 -13.83 -1.11
N VAL A 19 -9.88 -13.82 -0.09
CA VAL A 19 -10.73 -14.95 0.28
C VAL A 19 -11.62 -15.35 -0.89
N TYR A 20 -12.20 -14.39 -1.58
CA TYR A 20 -13.00 -14.64 -2.76
C TYR A 20 -12.18 -15.33 -3.88
N TYR A 21 -11.00 -14.81 -4.22
CA TYR A 21 -10.14 -15.45 -5.21
C TYR A 21 -9.73 -16.87 -4.81
N LEU A 22 -9.37 -17.08 -3.54
CA LEU A 22 -8.95 -18.40 -3.06
C LEU A 22 -10.11 -19.41 -2.97
N ALA A 23 -11.30 -18.97 -2.54
CA ALA A 23 -12.47 -19.84 -2.41
C ALA A 23 -13.00 -20.28 -3.78
N PHE A 24 -13.02 -19.35 -4.74
CA PHE A 24 -13.54 -19.60 -6.08
C PHE A 24 -12.48 -19.97 -7.11
N ALA A 25 -11.19 -20.05 -6.73
CA ALA A 25 -10.09 -20.49 -7.60
C ALA A 25 -10.42 -21.71 -8.49
N PRO A 26 -11.15 -22.76 -8.02
CA PRO A 26 -11.46 -23.90 -8.85
C PRO A 26 -12.47 -23.67 -9.98
N VAL A 27 -13.22 -22.57 -9.92
CA VAL A 27 -14.34 -22.26 -10.82
C VAL A 27 -14.20 -20.90 -11.50
N LEU A 28 -13.16 -20.12 -11.17
CA LEU A 28 -12.90 -18.81 -11.76
C LEU A 28 -12.36 -18.92 -13.19
N THR A 29 -12.93 -18.13 -14.09
CA THR A 29 -12.51 -18.02 -15.49
C THR A 29 -12.47 -16.55 -15.92
N LEU A 30 -11.36 -16.11 -16.52
CA LEU A 30 -11.11 -14.70 -16.85
C LEU A 30 -11.30 -14.36 -18.33
N ASN A 31 -11.15 -15.33 -19.22
CA ASN A 31 -11.44 -15.20 -20.63
C ASN A 31 -12.64 -16.06 -20.96
N GLY A 32 -13.65 -15.43 -21.59
CA GLY A 32 -14.91 -16.07 -21.96
C GLY A 32 -14.73 -17.39 -22.72
N LYS A 33 -15.76 -18.25 -22.63
CA LYS A 33 -15.86 -19.62 -23.19
C LYS A 33 -14.52 -20.29 -23.46
N GLN A 34 -14.06 -21.13 -22.52
CA GLN A 34 -12.97 -22.07 -22.79
C GLN A 34 -13.25 -22.78 -24.13
N LYS A 35 -12.30 -22.75 -25.08
CA LYS A 35 -12.52 -23.26 -26.45
C LYS A 35 -13.05 -24.69 -26.37
N GLY A 36 -14.24 -24.93 -26.93
CA GLY A 36 -14.91 -26.24 -26.91
C GLY A 36 -15.76 -26.56 -25.67
N ALA A 37 -15.95 -25.63 -24.72
CA ALA A 37 -16.75 -25.88 -23.53
C ALA A 37 -18.27 -25.87 -23.81
N THR A 38 -18.95 -26.90 -23.32
CA THR A 38 -20.42 -27.03 -23.37
C THR A 38 -21.12 -25.95 -22.54
N ALA A 39 -22.41 -25.71 -22.81
CA ALA A 39 -23.20 -24.76 -22.05
C ALA A 39 -23.32 -25.15 -20.56
N GLU A 40 -23.43 -26.45 -20.27
CA GLU A 40 -23.43 -27.01 -18.92
C GLU A 40 -22.12 -26.75 -18.18
N TRP A 41 -20.98 -26.89 -18.86
CA TRP A 41 -19.69 -26.54 -18.25
C TRP A 41 -19.64 -25.06 -17.86
N GLN A 42 -20.19 -24.18 -18.70
CA GLN A 42 -20.19 -22.73 -18.46
C GLN A 42 -21.08 -22.30 -17.28
N SER A 43 -22.16 -23.03 -16.96
CA SER A 43 -23.01 -22.72 -15.80
C SER A 43 -22.33 -23.04 -14.46
N HIS A 44 -21.29 -23.88 -14.46
CA HIS A 44 -20.52 -24.23 -13.26
C HIS A 44 -19.29 -23.33 -13.02
N HIS A 45 -19.03 -22.35 -13.90
CA HIS A 45 -17.86 -21.48 -13.79
C HIS A 45 -18.27 -20.02 -13.65
N ILE A 46 -17.58 -19.32 -12.76
CA ILE A 46 -17.75 -17.88 -12.56
C ILE A 46 -16.89 -17.18 -13.59
N ARG A 47 -17.52 -16.31 -14.38
CA ARG A 47 -16.83 -15.43 -15.32
C ARG A 47 -16.55 -14.12 -14.64
N ILE A 48 -15.27 -13.78 -14.58
CA ILE A 48 -14.84 -12.50 -14.08
C ILE A 48 -14.27 -11.69 -15.23
N SER A 49 -14.70 -10.43 -15.28
CA SER A 49 -14.17 -9.45 -16.21
C SER A 49 -12.74 -9.09 -15.82
N LEU A 50 -11.82 -9.14 -16.78
CA LEU A 50 -10.43 -8.78 -16.57
C LEU A 50 -10.24 -7.35 -15.99
N PRO A 51 -10.90 -6.30 -16.56
CA PRO A 51 -10.90 -4.97 -15.97
C PRO A 51 -11.31 -4.96 -14.49
N LEU A 52 -12.30 -5.76 -14.09
CA LEU A 52 -12.78 -5.76 -12.71
C LEU A 52 -11.72 -6.23 -11.70
N VAL A 53 -10.87 -7.19 -12.09
CA VAL A 53 -9.79 -7.76 -11.25
C VAL A 53 -8.64 -6.79 -11.06
N LEU A 54 -8.23 -6.12 -12.14
CA LEU A 54 -7.13 -5.16 -12.06
C LEU A 54 -7.57 -3.83 -11.47
N LEU A 55 -8.73 -3.31 -11.87
CA LEU A 55 -9.19 -2.01 -11.38
C LEU A 55 -9.46 -2.04 -9.88
N SER A 56 -9.95 -3.14 -9.32
CA SER A 56 -10.13 -3.26 -7.86
C SER A 56 -8.80 -3.26 -7.11
N ALA A 57 -7.79 -3.96 -7.62
CA ALA A 57 -6.45 -3.96 -7.03
C ALA A 57 -5.76 -2.59 -7.15
N LEU A 58 -5.82 -1.96 -8.33
CA LEU A 58 -5.26 -0.62 -8.56
C LEU A 58 -5.99 0.45 -7.75
N TRP A 59 -7.31 0.33 -7.59
CA TRP A 59 -8.07 1.24 -6.75
C TRP A 59 -7.66 1.11 -5.28
N LEU A 60 -7.50 -0.12 -4.77
CA LEU A 60 -6.96 -0.34 -3.43
C LEU A 60 -5.57 0.29 -3.30
N MET A 61 -4.64 -0.01 -4.20
CA MET A 61 -3.31 0.64 -4.24
C MET A 61 -3.41 2.17 -4.15
N SER A 62 -4.24 2.79 -5.00
CA SER A 62 -4.39 4.25 -5.02
C SER A 62 -4.92 4.82 -3.71
N VAL A 63 -5.81 4.11 -3.02
CA VAL A 63 -6.36 4.57 -1.73
C VAL A 63 -5.30 4.56 -0.65
N PHE A 64 -4.37 3.59 -0.68
CA PHE A 64 -3.28 3.51 0.29
C PHE A 64 -2.16 4.49 -0.05
N HIS A 65 -1.72 4.53 -1.31
CA HIS A 65 -0.67 5.44 -1.76
C HIS A 65 -1.09 6.91 -1.61
N TYR A 66 -2.20 7.34 -2.23
CA TYR A 66 -2.61 8.74 -2.16
C TYR A 66 -3.35 9.12 -0.87
N GLY A 67 -3.93 8.15 -0.17
CA GLY A 67 -4.72 8.44 1.03
C GLY A 67 -3.93 8.35 2.33
N LEU A 68 -3.08 7.33 2.49
CA LEU A 68 -2.42 7.04 3.77
C LEU A 68 -0.97 7.50 3.83
N GLU A 69 -0.24 7.57 2.72
CA GLU A 69 1.11 8.16 2.72
C GLU A 69 1.07 9.66 3.07
N GLN A 70 -0.03 10.34 2.75
CA GLN A 70 -0.28 11.72 3.18
C GLN A 70 -0.47 11.88 4.70
N VAL A 71 -0.68 10.78 5.43
CA VAL A 71 -0.91 10.80 6.88
C VAL A 71 0.30 10.28 7.64
N LEU A 72 0.92 9.21 7.18
CA LEU A 72 2.10 8.61 7.78
C LEU A 72 2.84 7.90 6.69
N ILE A 73 4.08 8.30 6.41
CA ILE A 73 4.95 7.76 5.37
C ILE A 73 5.70 6.55 5.91
N MET A 74 5.62 5.42 5.20
CA MET A 74 6.45 4.27 5.54
C MET A 74 7.88 4.51 5.03
N GLU A 75 8.87 4.40 5.91
CA GLU A 75 10.27 4.44 5.49
C GLU A 75 10.60 3.24 4.60
N GLU A 76 10.91 3.52 3.33
CA GLU A 76 11.26 2.48 2.37
C GLU A 76 12.61 1.84 2.69
N LYS A 77 12.59 0.52 2.90
CA LYS A 77 13.80 -0.29 3.07
C LYS A 77 13.75 -1.48 2.14
N TRP A 78 14.89 -2.01 1.74
CA TRP A 78 14.95 -3.16 0.84
C TRP A 78 14.11 -4.36 1.31
N TYR A 79 13.95 -4.52 2.63
CA TYR A 79 13.17 -5.61 3.20
C TYR A 79 11.66 -5.35 3.23
N THR A 80 11.17 -4.11 3.10
CA THR A 80 9.74 -3.84 2.91
C THR A 80 9.30 -4.33 1.53
N LEU A 81 10.13 -4.11 0.50
CA LEU A 81 9.96 -4.71 -0.83
C LEU A 81 9.98 -6.24 -0.75
N ALA A 82 10.97 -6.83 -0.06
CA ALA A 82 11.04 -8.28 0.08
C ALA A 82 9.81 -8.86 0.78
N PHE A 83 9.28 -8.16 1.80
CA PHE A 83 8.07 -8.57 2.50
C PHE A 83 6.82 -8.45 1.64
N TRP A 84 6.69 -7.38 0.84
CA TRP A 84 5.61 -7.24 -0.15
C TRP A 84 5.62 -8.38 -1.18
N PHE A 85 6.75 -8.60 -1.86
CA PHE A 85 6.87 -9.69 -2.84
C PHE A 85 6.69 -11.07 -2.18
N GLY A 86 7.17 -11.25 -0.95
CA GLY A 86 6.98 -12.46 -0.16
C GLY A 86 5.50 -12.74 0.12
N LEU A 87 4.76 -11.73 0.59
CA LEU A 87 3.32 -11.83 0.87
C LEU A 87 2.52 -12.09 -0.41
N GLY A 88 2.82 -11.37 -1.48
CA GLY A 88 2.24 -11.59 -2.80
C GLY A 88 2.50 -13.01 -3.31
N ALA A 89 3.73 -13.51 -3.18
CA ALA A 89 4.09 -14.88 -3.55
C ALA A 89 3.29 -15.93 -2.76
N ILE A 90 3.08 -15.74 -1.46
CA ILE A 90 2.24 -16.63 -0.64
C ILE A 90 0.82 -16.70 -1.19
N PHE A 91 0.21 -15.56 -1.49
CA PHE A 91 -1.15 -15.52 -2.06
C PHE A 91 -1.22 -16.18 -3.44
N ILE A 92 -0.26 -15.89 -4.31
CA ILE A 92 -0.18 -16.49 -5.65
C ILE A 92 -0.03 -18.01 -5.55
N ILE A 93 0.89 -18.51 -4.71
CA ILE A 93 1.09 -19.94 -4.51
C ILE A 93 -0.19 -20.60 -3.99
N ALA A 94 -0.84 -20.00 -2.98
CA ALA A 94 -2.10 -20.50 -2.45
C ALA A 94 -3.19 -20.58 -3.54
N PHE A 95 -3.29 -19.53 -4.37
CA PHE A 95 -4.23 -19.49 -5.50
C PHE A 95 -3.92 -20.56 -6.55
N VAL A 96 -2.65 -20.70 -6.96
CA VAL A 96 -2.19 -21.72 -7.92
C VAL A 96 -2.49 -23.13 -7.42
N LEU A 97 -2.23 -23.41 -6.13
CA LEU A 97 -2.50 -24.71 -5.51
C LEU A 97 -4.00 -25.05 -5.53
N ARG A 98 -4.87 -24.06 -5.35
CA ARG A 98 -6.33 -24.25 -5.43
C ARG A 98 -6.87 -24.27 -6.85
N THR A 99 -6.12 -23.76 -7.83
CA THR A 99 -6.57 -23.68 -9.23
C THR A 99 -6.28 -24.99 -9.98
N PRO A 100 -7.29 -25.66 -10.57
CA PRO A 100 -7.13 -26.85 -11.40
C PRO A 100 -6.20 -26.58 -12.59
N LYS A 101 -5.31 -27.52 -12.90
CA LYS A 101 -4.31 -27.39 -13.99
C LYS A 101 -4.93 -26.93 -15.32
N ARG A 102 -6.13 -27.41 -15.66
CA ARG A 102 -6.86 -27.06 -16.89
C ARG A 102 -7.30 -25.60 -16.97
N LEU A 103 -7.33 -24.88 -15.84
CA LEU A 103 -7.71 -23.46 -15.74
C LEU A 103 -6.49 -22.55 -15.58
N ARG A 104 -5.28 -23.10 -15.46
CA ARG A 104 -4.03 -22.34 -15.32
C ARG A 104 -3.60 -21.82 -16.69
N GLY A 105 -4.13 -20.67 -17.07
CA GLY A 105 -3.74 -19.94 -18.28
C GLY A 105 -3.55 -18.46 -17.98
N GLU A 106 -3.85 -17.60 -18.95
CA GLU A 106 -3.79 -16.13 -18.80
C GLU A 106 -4.56 -15.62 -17.57
N GLY A 107 -5.67 -16.26 -17.22
CA GLY A 107 -6.43 -15.91 -16.02
C GLY A 107 -5.64 -16.04 -14.71
N LEU A 108 -4.76 -17.02 -14.63
CA LEU A 108 -3.91 -17.22 -13.46
C LEU A 108 -2.86 -16.12 -13.34
N PHE A 109 -2.30 -15.66 -14.46
CA PHE A 109 -1.37 -14.54 -14.48
C PHE A 109 -2.04 -13.25 -13.98
N MET A 110 -3.24 -12.95 -14.47
CA MET A 110 -3.94 -11.70 -14.12
C MET A 110 -4.43 -11.67 -12.67
N ILE A 111 -4.97 -12.78 -12.15
CA ILE A 111 -5.29 -12.88 -10.71
C ILE A 111 -4.01 -12.85 -9.88
N GLY A 112 -2.93 -13.49 -10.35
CA GLY A 112 -1.64 -13.44 -9.67
C GLY A 112 -1.09 -12.02 -9.54
N LEU A 113 -1.16 -11.24 -10.62
CA LEU A 113 -0.79 -9.82 -10.61
C LEU A 113 -1.68 -9.01 -9.66
N SER A 114 -2.99 -9.22 -9.70
CA SER A 114 -3.93 -8.57 -8.76
C SER A 114 -3.63 -8.90 -7.30
N LEU A 115 -3.31 -10.17 -6.99
CA LEU A 115 -2.91 -10.59 -5.65
C LEU A 115 -1.58 -9.97 -5.20
N LEU A 116 -0.62 -9.80 -6.13
CA LEU A 116 0.63 -9.10 -5.84
C LEU A 116 0.37 -7.62 -5.53
N LEU A 117 -0.41 -6.94 -6.37
CA LEU A 117 -0.79 -5.54 -6.15
C LEU A 117 -1.50 -5.36 -4.81
N VAL A 118 -2.46 -6.22 -4.49
CA VAL A 118 -3.20 -6.17 -3.21
C VAL A 118 -2.33 -6.49 -1.99
N ALA A 119 -1.18 -7.15 -2.16
CA ALA A 119 -0.28 -7.44 -1.05
C ALA A 119 0.45 -6.19 -0.53
N GLU A 120 0.63 -5.16 -1.37
CA GLU A 120 1.27 -3.90 -0.98
C GLU A 120 0.45 -3.16 0.10
N PRO A 121 -0.85 -2.85 -0.10
CA PRO A 121 -1.61 -2.11 0.90
C PRO A 121 -1.79 -2.91 2.19
N MET A 122 -1.81 -4.26 2.10
CA MET A 122 -1.79 -5.12 3.27
C MET A 122 -0.45 -5.05 4.03
N MET A 123 0.66 -4.96 3.31
CA MET A 123 1.98 -4.79 3.91
C MET A 123 2.07 -3.43 4.60
N TYR A 124 1.64 -2.37 3.92
CA TYR A 124 1.64 -1.00 4.45
C TYR A 124 0.78 -0.87 5.71
N ALA A 125 -0.50 -1.22 5.59
CA ALA A 125 -1.46 -1.11 6.68
C ALA A 125 -1.15 -2.10 7.82
N GLY A 126 -0.67 -3.29 7.46
CA GLY A 126 -0.21 -4.29 8.43
C GLY A 126 1.01 -3.80 9.20
N ASN A 127 1.95 -3.16 8.53
CA ASN A 127 3.09 -2.52 9.18
C ASN A 127 2.61 -1.48 10.19
N PHE A 128 1.73 -0.58 9.76
CA PHE A 128 1.20 0.46 10.63
C PHE A 128 0.39 -0.12 11.81
N ALA A 129 -0.42 -1.16 11.57
CA ALA A 129 -1.20 -1.85 12.60
C ALA A 129 -0.34 -2.55 13.67
N LEU A 130 0.90 -2.89 13.33
CA LEU A 130 1.88 -3.53 14.21
C LEU A 130 2.84 -2.54 14.88
N CYS A 131 2.80 -1.26 14.50
CA CYS A 131 3.62 -0.25 15.11
C CYS A 131 3.28 -0.05 16.59
N GLY A 132 4.31 0.25 17.39
CA GLY A 132 4.19 0.53 18.81
C GLY A 132 3.65 1.92 19.12
N GLU A 133 4.02 2.41 20.32
CA GLU A 133 3.69 3.77 20.75
C GLU A 133 4.32 4.81 19.83
N GLU A 134 3.63 5.95 19.70
CA GLU A 134 4.12 7.11 18.95
C GLU A 134 5.16 7.88 19.77
N ILE A 135 6.25 8.23 19.13
CA ILE A 135 7.32 9.05 19.71
C ILE A 135 7.34 10.37 18.94
N HIS A 136 7.24 11.47 19.67
CA HIS A 136 7.29 12.81 19.12
C HIS A 136 8.58 13.50 19.54
N TYR A 137 9.27 14.12 18.59
CA TYR A 137 10.45 14.94 18.87
C TYR A 137 10.54 16.14 17.91
N PRO A 138 11.21 17.24 18.32
CA PRO A 138 11.34 18.42 17.48
C PRO A 138 12.03 18.08 16.15
N ALA A 139 11.44 18.52 15.04
CA ALA A 139 12.02 18.33 13.73
C ALA A 139 13.25 19.22 13.56
N LYS A 140 14.33 18.65 13.02
CA LYS A 140 15.52 19.39 12.63
C LYS A 140 15.69 19.30 11.12
N VAL A 141 15.24 20.34 10.43
CA VAL A 141 15.38 20.47 8.97
C VAL A 141 16.85 20.69 8.63
N LEU A 142 17.37 19.80 7.80
CA LEU A 142 18.75 19.84 7.28
C LEU A 142 18.79 20.56 5.93
N GLU A 143 17.85 20.22 5.05
CA GLU A 143 17.78 20.73 3.68
C GLU A 143 16.33 20.96 3.29
N ARG A 144 16.15 21.89 2.35
CA ARG A 144 14.87 22.22 1.72
C ARG A 144 15.05 22.04 0.23
N ASN A 145 14.14 21.33 -0.41
CA ASN A 145 14.21 21.08 -1.84
C ASN A 145 12.88 21.46 -2.50
N ILE A 146 13.01 21.99 -3.72
CA ILE A 146 11.88 22.31 -4.59
C ILE A 146 12.24 21.71 -5.94
N GLU A 147 11.52 20.68 -6.32
CA GLU A 147 11.66 20.05 -7.63
C GLU A 147 10.55 20.54 -8.55
N GLN A 148 10.90 20.88 -9.79
CA GLN A 148 9.92 21.20 -10.80
C GLN A 148 9.61 19.94 -11.57
N ASP A 149 8.34 19.55 -11.58
CA ASP A 149 7.89 18.44 -12.41
C ASP A 149 8.05 18.83 -13.89
N ASP A 150 8.85 18.05 -14.61
CA ASP A 150 9.15 18.25 -16.04
C ASP A 150 7.87 18.17 -16.91
N ASP A 151 6.80 17.53 -16.42
CA ASP A 151 5.60 17.22 -17.20
C ASP A 151 4.38 18.14 -16.93
N ASP A 152 4.25 18.80 -15.77
CA ASP A 152 3.01 19.55 -15.40
C ASP A 152 3.21 20.94 -14.76
N ASP A 153 4.38 21.59 -14.92
CA ASP A 153 4.69 22.92 -14.31
C ASP A 153 4.44 22.98 -12.79
N SER A 154 4.23 21.84 -12.13
CA SER A 154 3.93 21.73 -10.72
C SER A 154 5.23 21.66 -9.91
N LEU A 155 5.23 22.27 -8.73
CA LEU A 155 6.37 22.27 -7.83
C LEU A 155 6.14 21.22 -6.74
N GLU A 156 7.08 20.29 -6.60
CA GLU A 156 7.14 19.34 -5.51
C GLU A 156 8.04 19.89 -4.41
N TYR A 157 7.47 20.06 -3.22
CA TYR A 157 8.17 20.61 -2.06
C TYR A 157 8.56 19.46 -1.13
N SER A 158 9.84 19.41 -0.74
CA SER A 158 10.31 18.43 0.23
C SER A 158 11.23 19.04 1.30
N LEU A 159 11.18 18.44 2.49
CA LEU A 159 12.01 18.81 3.63
C LEU A 159 12.81 17.59 4.10
N THR A 160 14.13 17.70 4.05
CA THR A 160 15.01 16.67 4.60
C THR A 160 15.20 16.93 6.09
N VAL A 161 14.72 16.01 6.92
CA VAL A 161 14.72 16.13 8.38
C VAL A 161 15.62 15.07 9.00
N GLN A 162 16.37 15.46 10.03
CA GLN A 162 17.13 14.52 10.85
C GLN A 162 16.22 13.74 11.81
N LEU A 163 16.26 12.42 11.73
CA LEU A 163 15.59 11.50 12.64
C LEU A 163 16.37 11.32 13.96
N ASP A 164 15.75 10.67 14.93
CA ASP A 164 16.29 10.47 16.28
C ASP A 164 17.60 9.67 16.33
N ASP A 165 17.75 8.70 15.43
CA ASP A 165 18.96 7.91 15.22
C ASP A 165 20.07 8.64 14.45
N GLY A 166 19.82 9.90 14.05
CA GLY A 166 20.74 10.74 13.30
C GLY A 166 20.69 10.54 11.78
N THR A 167 19.89 9.59 11.27
CA THR A 167 19.64 9.44 9.83
C THR A 167 18.83 10.61 9.29
N ALA A 168 18.90 10.86 7.98
CA ALA A 168 18.11 11.88 7.32
C ALA A 168 16.97 11.22 6.54
N PHE A 169 15.79 11.82 6.58
CA PHE A 169 14.62 11.38 5.82
C PHE A 169 13.99 12.56 5.11
N GLU A 170 13.63 12.37 3.85
CA GLU A 170 13.00 13.38 3.01
C GLU A 170 11.48 13.25 3.12
N PHE A 171 10.84 14.29 3.66
CA PHE A 171 9.39 14.38 3.75
C PHE A 171 8.85 15.17 2.56
N PRO A 172 7.99 14.60 1.69
CA PRO A 172 7.15 15.38 0.81
C PRO A 172 6.18 16.22 1.66
N VAL A 173 6.10 17.51 1.37
CA VAL A 173 5.25 18.45 2.10
C VAL A 173 4.42 19.29 1.14
N THR A 174 3.35 19.90 1.65
CA THR A 174 2.62 20.90 0.89
C THR A 174 3.41 22.22 0.85
N GLU A 175 3.14 23.04 -0.16
CA GLU A 175 3.67 24.41 -0.26
C GLU A 175 3.42 25.21 1.04
N GLU A 176 2.23 25.09 1.62
CA GLU A 176 1.87 25.75 2.87
C GLU A 176 2.79 25.35 4.04
N LEU A 177 3.05 24.05 4.20
CA LEU A 177 3.95 23.57 5.26
C LEU A 177 5.40 24.00 5.01
N TYR A 178 5.82 24.01 3.75
CA TYR A 178 7.14 24.48 3.35
C TYR A 178 7.34 25.97 3.69
N GLU A 179 6.38 26.83 3.33
CA GLU A 179 6.42 28.27 3.65
C GLU A 179 6.36 28.52 5.16
N MET A 180 5.56 27.73 5.89
CA MET A 180 5.52 27.82 7.35
C MET A 180 6.88 27.51 7.97
N GLU A 181 7.59 26.50 7.47
CA GLU A 181 8.93 26.17 7.94
C GLU A 181 9.92 27.29 7.60
N GLU A 182 9.84 27.86 6.39
CA GLU A 182 10.68 29.00 5.98
C GLU A 182 10.45 30.23 6.88
N SER A 183 9.22 30.45 7.33
CA SER A 183 8.86 31.51 8.28
C SER A 183 9.36 31.26 9.72
N GLY A 184 9.95 30.10 9.99
CA GLY A 184 10.51 29.72 11.30
C GLY A 184 9.54 28.98 12.21
N THR A 185 8.47 28.39 11.66
CA THR A 185 7.54 27.56 12.44
C THR A 185 8.23 26.25 12.85
N GLU A 186 8.13 25.90 14.13
CA GLU A 186 8.67 24.63 14.63
C GLU A 186 7.75 23.47 14.26
N PHE A 187 8.33 22.40 13.71
CA PHE A 187 7.64 21.16 13.39
C PHE A 187 8.01 20.04 14.38
N VAL A 188 7.17 19.01 14.42
CA VAL A 188 7.38 17.80 15.21
C VAL A 188 7.38 16.60 14.29
N VAL A 189 8.38 15.73 14.45
CA VAL A 189 8.38 14.41 13.81
C VAL A 189 7.62 13.45 14.71
N CYS A 190 6.64 12.76 14.15
CA CYS A 190 5.97 11.62 14.74
C CYS A 190 6.54 10.34 14.15
N GLN A 191 7.19 9.54 14.98
CA GLN A 191 7.78 8.26 14.61
C GLN A 191 7.05 7.12 15.31
N ARG A 192 6.73 6.08 14.54
CA ARG A 192 6.25 4.80 15.08
C ARG A 192 7.06 3.68 14.46
N GLU A 193 7.49 2.73 15.27
CA GLU A 193 8.30 1.62 14.81
C GLU A 193 7.58 0.29 15.08
N ASN A 194 7.67 -0.64 14.12
CA ASN A 194 7.20 -2.00 14.31
C ASN A 194 8.34 -2.89 14.88
N PRO A 195 8.05 -4.10 15.38
CA PRO A 195 9.07 -5.03 15.88
C PRO A 195 10.11 -5.50 14.84
N LEU A 196 9.91 -5.21 13.56
CA LEU A 196 10.82 -5.53 12.45
C LEU A 196 11.72 -4.34 12.06
N GLY A 197 11.65 -3.22 12.80
CA GLY A 197 12.43 -2.02 12.53
C GLY A 197 11.97 -1.20 11.33
N VAL A 198 10.74 -1.38 10.85
CA VAL A 198 10.12 -0.50 9.85
C VAL A 198 9.49 0.68 10.58
N ARG A 199 9.81 1.89 10.13
CA ARG A 199 9.30 3.14 10.70
C ARG A 199 8.14 3.68 9.86
N MET A 200 7.12 4.19 10.54
CA MET A 200 6.09 5.07 9.99
C MET A 200 6.39 6.47 10.52
N LEU A 201 6.55 7.43 9.61
CA LEU A 201 7.01 8.77 9.89
C LEU A 201 5.95 9.78 9.44
N ASP A 202 5.72 10.80 10.25
CA ASP A 202 4.87 11.94 9.90
C ASP A 202 5.53 13.23 10.38
N LEU A 203 5.30 14.32 9.67
CA LEU A 203 5.80 15.64 9.99
C LEU A 203 4.60 16.58 10.13
N HIS A 204 4.34 17.01 11.36
CA HIS A 204 3.16 17.82 11.65
C HIS A 204 3.47 18.94 12.65
N LEU A 205 2.55 19.89 12.76
CA LEU A 205 2.63 20.97 13.74
C LEU A 205 2.50 20.42 15.17
N PRO A 206 3.14 21.05 16.17
CA PRO A 206 2.97 20.69 17.56
C PRO A 206 1.47 20.75 17.94
N PRO A 207 0.96 19.81 18.76
CA PRO A 207 -0.42 19.89 19.22
C PRO A 207 -0.66 21.21 19.98
N GLU A 208 -1.77 21.88 19.68
CA GLU A 208 -2.21 23.04 20.44
C GLU A 208 -2.40 22.65 21.92
N LYS A 209 -1.84 23.46 22.82
CA LYS A 209 -1.90 23.24 24.29
C LYS A 209 -3.29 23.50 24.88
#